data_AF-A0A2T5JVM3-F1
#
_entry.id   AF-A0A2T5JVM3-F1
#
_cell.length_a   1.000
_cell.length_b   1.000
_cell.length_c   1.000
_cell.angle_alpha   90.00
_cell.angle_beta   90.00
_cell.angle_gamma   90.00
#
_symmetry.space_group_name_H-M   'P 1'
#
loop_
_entity.id
_entity.type
_entity.pdbx_description
1 polymer ?
#
loop_
_entity_poly.entity_id
_entity_poly.type
_entity_poly.pdbx_seq_one_letter_code
_entity_poly.pdbx_strand_id
1 'polypeptide(L)'
;MLKQVICINWGTKYGPRFINRLYAMVARNITPPFTFTCFTDNDTGIRPEVDCQPLPPLDFVMPKNTKGKWPKARLWSPTLGSLTGPVLFLDLDLVITGSLDDFFTYGDPDRVILARNPAKPFERLGQTSVFRFPVGALAPLQERFLADPQGVADEYRFEQRFVTRNAPGGVDLFPKAWVRHFRYQCMLPFPLNLALPPRLPQGTKIVIFPGGVHPEHAIQGGWVHREGWTLGQHLKGLATRHEDGSRWRYLRHYMKPTSWVADHWTE
;
A
#
# COMPACT_ATOMS: atom_id res chain seq x y z
N MET A 1 -12.84 12.97 -17.76
CA MET A 1 -11.54 12.26 -17.83
C MET A 1 -11.79 10.81 -17.42
N LEU A 2 -11.24 9.85 -18.16
CA LEU A 2 -11.34 8.43 -17.80
C LEU A 2 -10.50 8.16 -16.55
N LYS A 3 -11.07 7.54 -15.53
CA LYS A 3 -10.36 7.24 -14.27
C LYS A 3 -9.51 5.98 -14.48
N GLN A 4 -8.20 6.12 -14.31
CA GLN A 4 -7.23 5.05 -14.53
C GLN A 4 -6.65 4.62 -13.19
N VAL A 5 -6.90 3.37 -12.80
CA VAL A 5 -6.32 2.77 -11.59
C VAL A 5 -5.26 1.78 -12.01
N ILE A 6 -4.12 1.80 -11.31
CA ILE A 6 -3.01 0.89 -11.60
C ILE A 6 -2.52 0.19 -10.34
N CYS A 7 -2.00 -1.02 -10.51
CA CYS A 7 -1.22 -1.72 -9.50
C CYS A 7 -0.02 -2.42 -10.15
N ILE A 8 0.90 -2.94 -9.32
CA ILE A 8 2.07 -3.67 -9.79
C ILE A 8 2.28 -4.92 -8.94
N ASN A 9 2.50 -6.06 -9.59
CA ASN A 9 2.78 -7.34 -8.98
C ASN A 9 4.06 -7.92 -9.58
N TRP A 10 5.01 -8.35 -8.75
CA TRP A 10 6.26 -8.93 -9.22
C TRP A 10 6.69 -10.11 -8.35
N GLY A 11 7.26 -11.13 -8.98
CA GLY A 11 7.66 -12.36 -8.32
C GLY A 11 6.47 -13.08 -7.68
N THR A 12 6.72 -13.76 -6.56
CA THR A 12 5.76 -14.71 -5.97
C THR A 12 5.18 -14.22 -4.64
N LYS A 13 5.50 -13.00 -4.20
CA LYS A 13 5.04 -12.49 -2.89
C LYS A 13 3.52 -12.31 -2.86
N TYR A 14 2.98 -11.71 -3.92
CA TYR A 14 1.55 -11.58 -4.12
C TYR A 14 1.16 -12.39 -5.36
N GLY A 15 -0.13 -12.51 -5.62
CA GLY A 15 -0.65 -13.33 -6.72
C GLY A 15 -2.07 -12.93 -7.11
N PRO A 16 -2.72 -13.71 -7.99
CA PRO A 16 -4.01 -13.36 -8.58
C PRO A 16 -5.08 -13.03 -7.55
N ARG A 17 -5.10 -13.74 -6.42
CA ARG A 17 -6.04 -13.47 -5.32
C ARG A 17 -5.98 -12.02 -4.79
N PHE A 18 -4.79 -11.42 -4.69
CA PHE A 18 -4.67 -10.04 -4.24
C PHE A 18 -5.12 -9.05 -5.32
N ILE A 19 -4.79 -9.33 -6.58
CA ILE A 19 -5.13 -8.50 -7.73
C ILE A 19 -6.64 -8.51 -7.97
N ASN A 20 -7.27 -9.68 -7.96
CA ASN A 20 -8.71 -9.85 -8.17
C ASN A 20 -9.52 -9.16 -7.05
N ARG A 21 -9.09 -9.31 -5.79
CA ARG A 21 -9.67 -8.58 -4.64
C ARG A 21 -9.49 -7.07 -4.77
N LEU A 22 -8.32 -6.60 -5.20
CA LEU A 22 -8.08 -5.18 -5.41
C LEU A 22 -8.99 -4.62 -6.50
N TYR A 23 -9.10 -5.31 -7.64
CA TYR A 23 -10.03 -4.92 -8.71
C TYR A 23 -11.48 -4.87 -8.20
N ALA A 24 -11.94 -5.90 -7.49
CA ALA A 24 -13.31 -5.94 -6.95
C ALA A 24 -13.60 -4.78 -6.00
N MET A 25 -12.64 -4.49 -5.11
CA MET A 25 -12.70 -3.36 -4.21
C MET A 25 -12.76 -2.03 -4.97
N VAL A 26 -12.00 -1.88 -6.06
CA VAL A 26 -12.05 -0.69 -6.91
C VAL A 26 -13.40 -0.59 -7.59
N ALA A 27 -13.85 -1.62 -8.30
CA ALA A 27 -15.11 -1.65 -9.03
C ALA A 27 -16.32 -1.33 -8.15
N ARG A 28 -16.33 -1.84 -6.91
CA ARG A 28 -17.36 -1.56 -5.91
C ARG A 28 -17.37 -0.12 -5.39
N ASN A 29 -16.23 0.59 -5.48
CA ASN A 29 -16.02 1.90 -4.85
C ASN A 29 -15.65 3.00 -5.84
N ILE A 30 -15.83 2.82 -7.15
CA ILE A 30 -15.54 3.86 -8.14
C ILE A 30 -16.70 3.99 -9.12
N THR A 31 -17.07 5.22 -9.48
CA THR A 31 -18.13 5.44 -10.46
C THR A 31 -17.63 5.06 -11.87
N PRO A 32 -18.29 4.18 -12.64
CA PRO A 32 -17.89 3.92 -14.02
C PRO A 32 -18.03 5.16 -14.95
N PRO A 33 -17.30 5.22 -16.08
CA PRO A 33 -16.29 4.27 -16.54
C PRO A 33 -14.92 4.47 -15.84
N PHE A 34 -14.18 3.37 -15.70
CA PHE A 34 -12.79 3.36 -15.23
C PHE A 34 -12.00 2.25 -15.93
N THR A 35 -10.67 2.33 -15.91
CA THR A 35 -9.77 1.25 -16.31
C THR A 35 -8.96 0.79 -15.12
N PHE A 36 -8.56 -0.49 -15.15
CA PHE A 36 -7.69 -1.08 -14.14
C PHE A 36 -6.57 -1.87 -14.81
N THR A 37 -5.34 -1.38 -14.68
CA THR A 37 -4.15 -2.01 -15.30
C THR A 37 -3.24 -2.59 -14.20
N CYS A 38 -2.87 -3.86 -14.33
CA CYS A 38 -1.89 -4.51 -13.47
C CYS A 38 -0.60 -4.74 -14.25
N PHE A 39 0.50 -4.11 -13.81
CA PHE A 39 1.83 -4.43 -14.32
C PHE A 39 2.36 -5.68 -13.63
N THR A 40 2.53 -6.79 -14.37
CA THR A 40 2.93 -8.07 -13.77
C THR A 40 3.80 -8.94 -14.69
N ASP A 41 4.54 -9.86 -14.06
CA ASP A 41 5.33 -10.92 -14.71
C ASP A 41 4.56 -12.25 -14.81
N ASN A 42 3.36 -12.34 -14.22
CA ASN A 42 2.51 -13.52 -14.30
C ASN A 42 1.02 -13.11 -14.22
N ASP A 43 0.28 -13.35 -15.30
CA ASP A 43 -1.14 -13.05 -15.44
C ASP A 43 -2.07 -14.25 -15.13
N THR A 44 -1.51 -15.40 -14.79
CA THR A 44 -2.28 -16.63 -14.57
C THR A 44 -3.26 -16.48 -13.42
N GLY A 45 -4.55 -16.76 -13.68
CA GLY A 45 -5.62 -16.70 -12.69
C GLY A 45 -6.10 -15.28 -12.35
N ILE A 46 -5.58 -14.25 -13.03
CA ILE A 46 -6.10 -12.89 -12.95
C ILE A 46 -7.39 -12.81 -13.78
N ARG A 47 -8.39 -12.10 -13.26
CA ARG A 47 -9.68 -11.92 -13.93
C ARG A 47 -9.57 -11.11 -15.23
N PRO A 48 -10.43 -11.37 -16.23
CA PRO A 48 -10.31 -10.77 -17.57
C PRO A 48 -10.56 -9.26 -17.63
N GLU A 49 -11.20 -8.68 -16.62
CA GLU A 49 -11.44 -7.24 -16.55
C GLU A 49 -10.18 -6.44 -16.15
N VAL A 50 -9.15 -7.11 -15.65
CA VAL A 50 -7.86 -6.50 -15.34
C VAL A 50 -7.00 -6.53 -16.59
N ASP A 51 -6.64 -5.34 -17.09
CA ASP A 51 -5.67 -5.20 -18.16
C ASP A 51 -4.27 -5.56 -17.64
N CYS A 52 -3.81 -6.77 -17.92
CA CYS A 52 -2.50 -7.25 -17.50
C CYS A 52 -1.43 -6.81 -18.51
N GLN A 53 -0.48 -6.02 -18.04
CA GLN A 53 0.62 -5.49 -18.84
C GLN A 53 1.95 -6.02 -18.29
N PRO A 54 2.97 -6.25 -19.14
CA PRO A 54 4.28 -6.66 -18.66
C PRO A 54 4.87 -5.59 -17.73
N LEU A 55 5.66 -6.02 -16.75
CA LEU A 55 6.44 -5.10 -15.90
C LEU A 55 7.26 -4.12 -16.76
N PRO A 56 7.12 -2.80 -16.59
CA PRO A 56 7.92 -1.82 -17.34
C PRO A 56 9.40 -2.12 -17.19
N PRO A 57 10.17 -2.21 -18.29
CA PRO A 57 11.55 -2.67 -18.24
C PRO A 57 12.43 -1.74 -17.41
N LEU A 58 13.45 -2.32 -16.80
CA LEU A 58 14.47 -1.59 -16.06
C LEU A 58 15.82 -2.19 -16.44
N ASP A 59 16.70 -1.35 -16.99
CA ASP A 59 18.02 -1.77 -17.43
C ASP A 59 19.06 -1.50 -16.33
N PHE A 60 18.85 -2.09 -15.16
CA PHE A 60 19.78 -2.02 -14.04
C PHE A 60 19.55 -3.12 -13.02
N VAL A 61 20.56 -3.34 -12.18
CA VAL A 61 20.49 -4.29 -11.07
C VAL A 61 19.76 -3.65 -9.90
N MET A 62 18.65 -4.26 -9.48
CA MET A 62 17.92 -3.85 -8.29
C MET A 62 18.82 -3.83 -7.05
N PRO A 63 18.68 -2.84 -6.16
CA PRO A 63 19.52 -2.73 -4.98
C PRO A 63 19.23 -3.89 -4.01
N LYS A 64 20.29 -4.37 -3.36
CA LYS A 64 20.25 -5.53 -2.47
C LYS A 64 20.31 -5.09 -1.00
N ASN A 65 19.86 -5.97 -0.09
CA ASN A 65 19.89 -5.74 1.36
C ASN A 65 19.15 -4.46 1.82
N THR A 66 18.09 -4.09 1.09
CA THR A 66 17.30 -2.88 1.38
C THR A 66 15.95 -3.23 2.00
N LYS A 67 15.33 -2.26 2.68
CA LYS A 67 13.97 -2.42 3.24
C LYS A 67 12.86 -1.95 2.29
N GLY A 68 13.18 -0.97 1.44
CA GLY A 68 12.27 -0.36 0.47
C GLY A 68 11.74 -1.32 -0.59
N LYS A 69 10.63 -0.94 -1.22
CA LYS A 69 10.01 -1.64 -2.35
C LYS A 69 10.42 -0.99 -3.66
N TRP A 70 11.72 -0.99 -3.91
CA TRP A 70 12.35 -0.38 -5.10
C TRP A 70 11.88 -0.91 -6.46
N PRO A 71 11.31 -2.13 -6.60
CA PRO A 71 10.65 -2.51 -7.84
C PRO A 71 9.53 -1.57 -8.30
N LYS A 72 8.97 -0.74 -7.40
CA LYS A 72 8.07 0.36 -7.77
C LYS A 72 8.71 1.42 -8.68
N ALA A 73 10.04 1.45 -8.81
CA ALA A 73 10.73 2.32 -9.75
C ALA A 73 10.30 2.10 -11.22
N ARG A 74 9.71 0.94 -11.54
CA ARG A 74 9.06 0.67 -12.82
C ARG A 74 7.93 1.65 -13.14
N LEU A 75 7.23 2.14 -12.11
CA LEU A 75 6.13 3.10 -12.24
C LEU A 75 6.61 4.52 -12.55
N TRP A 76 7.91 4.78 -12.44
CA TRP A 76 8.49 6.09 -12.74
C TRP A 76 8.86 6.24 -14.22
N SER A 77 8.56 5.23 -15.04
CA SER A 77 8.81 5.22 -16.48
C SER A 77 8.16 6.42 -17.18
N PRO A 78 8.80 6.98 -18.24
CA PRO A 78 8.17 7.97 -19.12
C PRO A 78 6.85 7.47 -19.72
N THR A 79 6.72 6.15 -19.88
CA THR A 79 5.51 5.49 -20.43
C THR A 79 5.07 4.32 -19.54
N LEU A 80 3.77 4.09 -19.45
CA LEU A 80 3.17 2.98 -18.69
C LEU A 80 2.11 2.29 -19.55
N GLY A 81 2.56 1.46 -20.49
CA GLY A 81 1.68 0.89 -21.52
C GLY A 81 1.11 1.99 -22.42
N SER A 82 -0.19 1.95 -22.66
CA SER A 82 -0.94 2.98 -23.40
C SER A 82 -1.56 4.06 -22.50
N LEU A 83 -1.31 4.03 -21.19
CA LEU A 83 -1.87 4.98 -20.23
C LEU A 83 -1.29 6.38 -20.44
N THR A 84 -2.14 7.40 -20.30
CA THR A 84 -1.76 8.81 -20.44
C THR A 84 -2.46 9.66 -19.38
N GLY A 85 -1.90 10.82 -19.03
CA GLY A 85 -2.48 11.68 -18.00
C GLY A 85 -2.46 11.02 -16.60
N PRO A 86 -3.35 11.42 -15.67
CA PRO A 86 -3.29 10.98 -14.29
C PRO A 86 -3.73 9.51 -14.10
N VAL A 87 -2.91 8.78 -13.35
CA VAL A 87 -3.18 7.42 -12.87
C VAL A 87 -3.18 7.40 -11.35
N LEU A 88 -4.04 6.58 -10.74
CA LEU A 88 -4.05 6.30 -9.30
C LEU A 88 -3.40 4.95 -9.04
N PHE A 89 -2.20 4.94 -8.44
CA PHE A 89 -1.56 3.72 -8.00
C PHE A 89 -2.09 3.24 -6.66
N LEU A 90 -2.33 1.94 -6.56
CA LEU A 90 -2.75 1.23 -5.36
C LEU A 90 -1.83 0.01 -5.10
N ASP A 91 -1.27 -0.09 -3.89
CA ASP A 91 -0.60 -1.32 -3.43
C ASP A 91 -1.61 -2.49 -3.33
N LEU A 92 -1.10 -3.72 -3.42
CA LEU A 92 -1.94 -4.92 -3.39
C LEU A 92 -2.49 -5.28 -2.00
N ASP A 93 -1.88 -4.77 -0.92
CA ASP A 93 -2.19 -5.11 0.46
C ASP A 93 -2.94 -4.01 1.22
N LEU A 94 -3.80 -3.26 0.52
CA LEU A 94 -4.71 -2.29 1.12
C LEU A 94 -6.17 -2.78 1.10
N VAL A 95 -7.03 -2.03 1.79
CA VAL A 95 -8.48 -2.26 1.83
C VAL A 95 -9.20 -0.97 1.46
N ILE A 96 -10.09 -1.04 0.47
CA ILE A 96 -10.91 0.10 0.03
C ILE A 96 -12.26 0.03 0.73
N THR A 97 -12.60 1.11 1.41
CA THR A 97 -13.74 1.21 2.34
C THR A 97 -14.75 2.29 1.93
N GLY A 98 -14.42 3.12 0.94
CA GLY A 98 -15.33 4.14 0.42
C GLY A 98 -14.88 4.67 -0.94
N SER A 99 -15.66 5.61 -1.50
CA SER A 99 -15.52 6.07 -2.89
C SER A 99 -14.11 6.59 -3.22
N LEU A 100 -13.57 6.11 -4.35
CA LEU A 100 -12.30 6.51 -4.93
C LEU A 100 -12.39 7.75 -5.83
N ASP A 101 -13.60 8.22 -6.16
CA ASP A 101 -13.80 9.29 -7.14
C ASP A 101 -13.05 10.57 -6.77
N ASP A 102 -13.03 10.91 -5.47
CA ASP A 102 -12.35 12.10 -4.97
C ASP A 102 -10.83 12.07 -5.16
N PHE A 103 -10.20 10.89 -5.28
CA PHE A 103 -8.76 10.80 -5.57
C PHE A 103 -8.44 11.32 -6.98
N PHE A 104 -9.40 11.33 -7.90
CA PHE A 104 -9.22 11.83 -9.26
C PHE A 104 -9.57 13.31 -9.40
N THR A 105 -10.43 13.86 -8.54
CA THR A 105 -10.89 15.25 -8.60
C THR A 105 -10.14 16.18 -7.63
N TYR A 106 -9.44 15.62 -6.63
CA TYR A 106 -8.71 16.40 -5.64
C TYR A 106 -7.35 16.88 -6.14
N GLY A 107 -7.10 18.18 -5.95
CA GLY A 107 -5.84 18.81 -6.33
C GLY A 107 -5.62 18.82 -7.85
N ASP A 108 -4.53 19.42 -8.27
CA ASP A 108 -4.20 19.58 -9.68
C ASP A 108 -3.79 18.21 -10.31
N PRO A 109 -4.43 17.78 -11.41
CA PRO A 109 -4.18 16.49 -12.07
C PRO A 109 -2.73 16.30 -12.53
N ASP A 110 -1.99 17.39 -12.77
CA ASP A 110 -0.61 17.34 -13.21
C ASP A 110 0.39 17.21 -12.04
N ARG A 111 -0.11 17.24 -10.80
CA ARG A 111 0.69 17.09 -9.58
C ARG A 111 0.80 15.64 -9.12
N VAL A 112 1.94 15.34 -8.50
CA VAL A 112 2.15 14.10 -7.75
C VAL A 112 1.53 14.25 -6.37
N ILE A 113 0.52 13.44 -6.05
CA ILE A 113 -0.19 13.47 -4.77
C ILE A 113 -0.06 12.14 -4.07
N LEU A 114 0.46 12.13 -2.84
CA LEU A 114 0.65 10.90 -2.05
C LEU A 114 -0.32 10.83 -0.88
N ALA A 115 -0.60 9.62 -0.41
CA ALA A 115 -1.12 9.45 0.93
C ALA A 115 -0.12 10.00 1.96
N ARG A 116 -0.62 10.66 3.01
CA ARG A 116 0.24 11.09 4.13
C ARG A 116 0.72 9.87 4.91
N ASN A 117 2.00 9.82 5.26
CA ASN A 117 2.54 8.81 6.17
C ASN A 117 2.14 9.12 7.63
N PRO A 118 1.26 8.34 8.26
CA PRO A 118 0.82 8.63 9.62
C PRO A 118 1.82 8.14 10.69
N ALA A 119 2.82 7.32 10.33
CA ALA A 119 3.83 6.80 11.26
C ALA A 119 4.80 7.89 11.74
N LYS A 120 4.97 8.95 10.94
CA LYS A 120 5.85 10.09 11.22
C LYS A 120 5.07 11.38 10.97
N PRO A 121 4.11 11.73 11.85
CA PRO A 121 3.13 12.79 11.58
C PRO A 121 3.75 14.20 11.45
N PHE A 122 4.93 14.40 12.04
CA PHE A 122 5.69 15.65 11.96
C PHE A 122 6.62 15.73 10.74
N GLU A 123 6.90 14.61 10.09
CA GLU A 123 7.62 14.60 8.82
C GLU A 123 6.56 14.67 7.70
N ARG A 124 6.71 15.59 6.74
CA ARG A 124 5.85 15.64 5.54
C ARG A 124 6.22 14.51 4.56
N LEU A 125 6.28 13.28 5.06
CA LEU A 125 6.53 12.09 4.24
C LEU A 125 5.23 11.58 3.64
N GLY A 126 5.27 11.33 2.34
CA GLY A 126 4.24 10.57 1.65
C GLY A 126 4.45 9.07 1.84
N GLN A 127 3.39 8.32 1.59
CA GLN A 127 3.39 6.88 1.50
C GLN A 127 2.94 6.45 0.11
N THR A 128 3.79 5.70 -0.59
CA THR A 128 3.58 5.25 -1.97
C THR A 128 2.73 3.99 -2.06
N SER A 129 1.88 3.73 -1.06
CA SER A 129 0.83 2.71 -1.13
C SER A 129 -0.42 3.21 -1.84
N VAL A 130 -0.63 4.53 -1.83
CA VAL A 130 -1.66 5.23 -2.59
C VAL A 130 -1.04 6.52 -3.08
N PHE A 131 -0.89 6.68 -4.39
CA PHE A 131 -0.42 7.94 -4.95
C PHE A 131 -0.94 8.15 -6.37
N ARG A 132 -1.30 9.38 -6.69
CA ARG A 132 -1.74 9.82 -8.02
C ARG A 132 -0.64 10.63 -8.68
N PHE A 133 -0.38 10.37 -9.95
CA PHE A 133 0.59 11.13 -10.75
C PHE A 133 0.20 11.05 -12.23
N PRO A 134 0.54 12.05 -13.04
CA PRO A 134 0.45 11.92 -14.49
C PRO A 134 1.57 11.02 -15.01
N VAL A 135 1.25 10.14 -15.96
CA VAL A 135 2.22 9.26 -16.61
C VAL A 135 3.40 10.09 -17.14
N GLY A 136 4.61 9.64 -16.84
CA GLY A 136 5.86 10.29 -17.24
C GLY A 136 6.38 11.40 -16.31
N ALA A 137 5.56 11.97 -15.41
CA ALA A 137 6.05 13.03 -14.51
C ALA A 137 7.08 12.57 -13.48
N LEU A 138 7.20 11.26 -13.24
CA LEU A 138 8.20 10.69 -12.35
C LEU A 138 9.49 10.26 -13.08
N ALA A 139 9.61 10.46 -14.40
CA ALA A 139 10.79 10.05 -15.17
C ALA A 139 12.12 10.59 -14.62
N PRO A 140 12.23 11.84 -14.14
CA PRO A 140 13.46 12.33 -13.51
C PRO A 140 13.88 11.55 -12.25
N LEU A 141 12.92 10.97 -11.51
CA LEU A 141 13.24 10.07 -10.39
C LEU A 141 13.86 8.76 -10.89
N GLN A 142 13.35 8.25 -12.01
CA GLN A 142 13.85 7.03 -12.62
C GLN A 142 15.30 7.23 -13.09
N GLU A 143 15.59 8.32 -13.80
CA GLU A 143 16.95 8.67 -14.25
C GLU A 143 17.93 8.76 -13.08
N ARG A 144 17.53 9.45 -12.00
CA ARG A 144 18.37 9.55 -10.80
C ARG A 144 18.56 8.21 -10.11
N PHE A 145 17.53 7.37 -10.06
CA PHE A 145 17.64 6.03 -9.47
C PHE A 145 18.51 5.11 -10.30
N LEU A 146 18.43 5.20 -11.64
CA LEU A 146 19.23 4.45 -12.60
C LEU A 146 20.73 4.74 -12.48
N ALA A 147 21.10 5.98 -12.18
CA ALA A 147 22.50 6.40 -12.06
C ALA A 147 23.23 5.72 -10.88
N ASP A 148 22.54 5.48 -9.77
CA ASP A 148 23.09 4.75 -8.61
C ASP A 148 21.97 4.09 -7.76
N PRO A 149 21.45 2.92 -8.18
CA PRO A 149 20.33 2.28 -7.50
C PRO A 149 20.66 1.92 -6.04
N GLN A 150 21.89 1.45 -5.80
CA GLN A 150 22.32 1.02 -4.47
C GLN A 150 22.55 2.22 -3.56
N GLY A 151 23.24 3.26 -4.00
CA GLY A 151 23.46 4.47 -3.22
C GLY A 151 22.15 5.19 -2.88
N VAL A 152 21.22 5.30 -3.83
CA VAL A 152 19.87 5.84 -3.55
C VAL A 152 19.14 4.96 -2.53
N ALA A 153 19.21 3.65 -2.65
CA ALA A 153 18.58 2.76 -1.68
C ALA A 153 19.21 2.87 -0.28
N ASP A 154 20.52 3.09 -0.20
CA ASP A 154 21.23 3.26 1.06
C ASP A 154 20.97 4.62 1.71
N GLU A 155 20.90 5.70 0.93
CA GLU A 155 20.58 7.04 1.43
C GLU A 155 19.14 7.10 1.96
N TYR A 156 18.17 6.69 1.13
CA TYR A 156 16.75 6.90 1.44
C TYR A 156 16.13 5.77 2.25
N ARG A 157 16.70 4.56 2.19
CA ARG A 157 16.22 3.29 2.81
C ARG A 157 14.87 2.77 2.31
N PHE A 158 13.96 3.66 1.95
CA PHE A 158 12.61 3.40 1.44
C PHE A 158 12.32 4.28 0.22
N GLU A 159 11.73 3.69 -0.81
CA GLU A 159 11.35 4.34 -2.06
C GLU A 159 10.39 5.50 -1.84
N GLN A 160 9.47 5.40 -0.87
CA GLN A 160 8.53 6.48 -0.54
C GLN A 160 9.24 7.77 -0.09
N ARG A 161 10.39 7.67 0.58
CA ARG A 161 11.18 8.83 1.00
C ARG A 161 11.88 9.46 -0.19
N PHE A 162 12.37 8.62 -1.11
CA PHE A 162 12.97 9.08 -2.36
C PHE A 162 11.96 9.84 -3.20
N VAL A 163 10.76 9.28 -3.41
CA VAL A 163 9.67 9.94 -4.15
C VAL A 163 9.26 11.25 -3.46
N THR A 164 8.98 11.23 -2.16
CA THR A 164 8.54 12.45 -1.43
C THR A 164 9.54 13.61 -1.59
N ARG A 165 10.85 13.32 -1.53
CA ARG A 165 11.89 14.36 -1.51
C ARG A 165 12.31 14.83 -2.89
N ASN A 166 12.09 14.03 -3.93
CA ASN A 166 12.69 14.28 -5.24
C ASN A 166 11.68 14.33 -6.38
N ALA A 167 10.39 14.11 -6.13
CA ALA A 167 9.37 14.22 -7.18
C ALA A 167 9.44 15.62 -7.83
N PRO A 168 9.45 15.71 -9.17
CA PRO A 168 9.47 16.98 -9.87
C PRO A 168 8.29 17.87 -9.47
N GLY A 169 8.57 19.14 -9.15
CA GLY A 169 7.56 20.06 -8.63
C GLY A 169 7.16 19.82 -7.17
N GLY A 170 7.74 18.84 -6.49
CA GLY A 170 7.38 18.44 -5.13
C GLY A 170 6.12 17.56 -5.08
N VAL A 171 5.67 17.27 -3.86
CA VAL A 171 4.51 16.40 -3.63
C VAL A 171 3.42 17.11 -2.84
N ASP A 172 2.19 16.89 -3.26
CA ASP A 172 1.01 17.24 -2.47
C ASP A 172 0.52 16.01 -1.71
N LEU A 173 -0.34 16.23 -0.71
CA LEU A 173 -0.84 15.14 0.14
C LEU A 173 -2.36 15.10 0.12
N PHE A 174 -2.91 13.90 -0.03
CA PHE A 174 -4.35 13.67 0.14
C PHE A 174 -4.79 14.03 1.57
N PRO A 175 -6.08 14.37 1.76
CA PRO A 175 -6.64 14.62 3.08
C PRO A 175 -6.37 13.45 4.03
N LYS A 176 -5.92 13.77 5.25
CA LYS A 176 -5.53 12.77 6.28
C LYS A 176 -6.65 11.78 6.60
N ALA A 177 -7.91 12.16 6.41
CA ALA A 177 -9.04 11.30 6.69
C ALA A 177 -9.18 10.14 5.69
N TRP A 178 -8.78 10.34 4.43
CA TRP A 178 -9.04 9.40 3.35
C TRP A 178 -8.21 8.13 3.45
N VAL A 179 -6.93 8.25 3.79
CA VAL A 179 -6.03 7.11 3.89
C VAL A 179 -5.61 6.92 5.34
N ARG A 180 -5.98 5.78 5.93
CA ARG A 180 -5.64 5.42 7.31
C ARG A 180 -4.68 4.25 7.37
N HIS A 181 -3.78 4.29 8.34
CA HIS A 181 -2.87 3.18 8.61
C HIS A 181 -3.45 2.26 9.67
N PHE A 182 -3.59 0.99 9.32
CA PHE A 182 -4.25 0.00 10.17
C PHE A 182 -3.70 -0.03 11.61
N ARG A 183 -2.39 -0.25 11.77
CA ARG A 183 -1.74 -0.35 13.09
C ARG A 183 -1.74 0.92 13.94
N TYR A 184 -1.78 2.11 13.33
CA TYR A 184 -1.66 3.38 14.07
C TYR A 184 -2.99 4.10 14.26
N GLN A 185 -3.98 3.80 13.43
CA GLN A 185 -5.23 4.57 13.37
C GLN A 185 -6.49 3.69 13.43
N CYS A 186 -6.38 2.38 13.24
CA CYS A 186 -7.51 1.45 13.37
C CYS A 186 -7.36 0.56 14.62
N MET A 187 -6.13 0.13 14.93
CA MET A 187 -5.82 -0.53 16.19
C MET A 187 -6.03 0.41 17.38
N LEU A 188 -6.65 -0.10 18.43
CA LEU A 188 -6.77 0.61 19.70
C LEU A 188 -5.43 0.59 20.46
N PRO A 189 -5.14 1.60 21.30
CA PRO A 189 -3.94 1.59 22.11
C PRO A 189 -3.99 0.47 23.15
N PHE A 190 -2.84 -0.02 23.56
CA PHE A 190 -2.74 -0.96 24.68
C PHE A 190 -3.21 -0.30 25.98
N PRO A 191 -3.98 -1.01 26.85
CA PRO A 191 -4.40 -2.42 26.74
C PRO A 191 -5.75 -2.66 26.04
N LEU A 192 -6.40 -1.63 25.49
CA LEU A 192 -7.73 -1.75 24.90
C LEU A 192 -7.76 -2.72 23.70
N ASN A 193 -6.66 -2.85 22.95
CA ASN A 193 -6.52 -3.81 21.84
C ASN A 193 -6.67 -5.28 22.26
N LEU A 194 -6.49 -5.60 23.54
CA LEU A 194 -6.70 -6.96 24.05
C LEU A 194 -8.18 -7.32 24.13
N ALA A 195 -9.03 -6.34 24.45
CA ALA A 195 -10.45 -6.55 24.71
C ALA A 195 -11.33 -6.20 23.51
N LEU A 196 -10.93 -5.19 22.72
CA LEU A 196 -11.76 -4.58 21.68
C LEU A 196 -11.11 -4.71 20.29
N PRO A 197 -11.91 -4.98 19.25
CA PRO A 197 -11.40 -5.11 17.89
C PRO A 197 -10.98 -3.75 17.29
N PRO A 198 -10.12 -3.76 16.26
CA PRO A 198 -9.77 -2.57 15.49
C PRO A 198 -11.00 -1.90 14.90
N ARG A 199 -11.03 -0.57 14.89
CA ARG A 199 -12.17 0.23 14.39
C ARG A 199 -11.82 0.90 13.07
N LEU A 200 -12.79 1.00 12.17
CA LEU A 200 -12.66 1.81 10.96
C LEU A 200 -13.03 3.27 11.28
N PRO A 201 -12.09 4.24 11.19
CA PRO A 201 -12.42 5.64 11.42
C PRO A 201 -13.37 6.18 10.36
N GLN A 202 -14.31 7.05 10.74
CA GLN A 202 -15.24 7.68 9.80
C GLN A 202 -14.51 8.49 8.72
N GLY A 203 -15.05 8.46 7.50
CA GLY A 203 -14.49 9.17 6.34
C GLY A 203 -13.24 8.51 5.74
N THR A 204 -12.86 7.33 6.23
CA THR A 204 -11.80 6.52 5.62
C THR A 204 -12.27 5.99 4.27
N LYS A 205 -11.44 6.19 3.23
CA LYS A 205 -11.66 5.65 1.89
C LYS A 205 -10.74 4.46 1.64
N ILE A 206 -9.51 4.50 2.16
CA ILE A 206 -8.51 3.43 2.03
C ILE A 206 -7.83 3.17 3.37
N VAL A 207 -7.66 1.90 3.73
CA VAL A 207 -6.79 1.46 4.83
C VAL A 207 -5.56 0.75 4.29
N ILE A 208 -4.38 1.25 4.63
CA ILE A 208 -3.08 0.69 4.24
C ILE A 208 -2.48 -0.17 5.37
N PHE A 209 -1.78 -1.23 4.99
CA PHE A 209 -1.21 -2.24 5.91
C PHE A 209 0.33 -2.33 5.81
N PRO A 210 1.08 -1.24 6.01
CA PRO A 210 2.54 -1.33 5.95
C PRO A 210 3.11 -2.04 7.19
N GLY A 211 4.29 -2.65 7.01
CA GLY A 211 5.07 -3.20 8.12
C GLY A 211 4.67 -4.62 8.56
N GLY A 212 4.23 -5.46 7.62
CA GLY A 212 4.14 -6.92 7.77
C GLY A 212 2.82 -7.47 8.30
N VAL A 213 1.92 -6.62 8.77
CA VAL A 213 0.51 -7.01 8.98
C VAL A 213 -0.16 -6.94 7.62
N HIS A 214 -0.94 -7.93 7.22
CA HIS A 214 -1.73 -7.94 5.98
C HIS A 214 -3.22 -7.99 6.32
N PRO A 215 -4.12 -7.67 5.37
CA PRO A 215 -5.57 -7.79 5.58
C PRO A 215 -5.99 -9.15 6.14
N GLU A 216 -5.38 -10.24 5.68
CA GLU A 216 -5.63 -11.60 6.17
C GLU A 216 -5.34 -11.78 7.66
N HIS A 217 -4.23 -11.21 8.14
CA HIS A 217 -3.89 -11.26 9.56
C HIS A 217 -4.92 -10.49 10.39
N ALA A 218 -5.41 -9.36 9.88
CA ALA A 218 -6.44 -8.57 10.56
C ALA A 218 -7.80 -9.29 10.60
N ILE A 219 -8.16 -10.01 9.54
CA ILE A 219 -9.37 -10.83 9.48
C ILE A 219 -9.31 -11.94 10.53
N GLN A 220 -8.20 -12.67 10.60
CA GLN A 220 -8.04 -13.79 11.52
C GLN A 220 -7.83 -13.35 12.99
N GLY A 221 -7.30 -12.15 13.21
CA GLY A 221 -6.85 -11.71 14.54
C GLY A 221 -5.53 -12.37 14.96
N GLY A 222 -5.12 -12.13 16.19
CA GLY A 222 -3.81 -12.50 16.71
C GLY A 222 -2.73 -11.49 16.29
N TRP A 223 -1.64 -11.97 15.71
CA TRP A 223 -0.57 -11.13 15.15
C TRP A 223 0.19 -11.88 14.05
N VAL A 224 1.15 -11.23 13.41
CA VAL A 224 2.04 -11.89 12.42
C VAL A 224 2.75 -13.07 13.09
N HIS A 225 2.72 -14.24 12.42
CA HIS A 225 3.19 -15.54 12.90
C HIS A 225 2.39 -16.15 14.06
N ARG A 226 1.25 -15.54 14.40
CA ARG A 226 0.31 -15.95 15.46
C ARG A 226 -1.13 -15.70 15.02
N GLU A 227 -1.40 -15.93 13.75
CA GLU A 227 -2.70 -15.68 13.15
C GLU A 227 -3.75 -16.60 13.80
N GLY A 228 -4.93 -16.04 14.09
CA GLY A 228 -6.02 -16.79 14.73
C GLY A 228 -5.84 -17.09 16.22
N TRP A 229 -4.73 -16.68 16.85
CA TRP A 229 -4.54 -16.89 18.28
C TRP A 229 -5.59 -16.13 19.11
N THR A 230 -6.16 -16.83 20.09
CA THR A 230 -7.00 -16.24 21.14
C THR A 230 -6.17 -15.43 22.13
N LEU A 231 -6.81 -14.54 22.90
CA LEU A 231 -6.13 -13.79 23.96
C LEU A 231 -5.49 -14.73 24.99
N GLY A 232 -6.15 -15.84 25.33
CA GLY A 232 -5.60 -16.82 26.27
C GLY A 232 -4.32 -17.48 25.76
N GLN A 233 -4.27 -17.85 24.47
CA GLN A 233 -3.05 -18.37 23.84
C GLN A 233 -1.94 -17.30 23.81
N HIS A 234 -2.28 -16.05 23.47
CA HIS A 234 -1.34 -14.93 23.47
C HIS A 234 -0.74 -14.68 24.87
N LEU A 235 -1.55 -14.70 25.93
CA LEU A 235 -1.05 -14.51 27.29
C LEU A 235 -0.18 -15.68 27.76
N LYS A 236 -0.54 -16.93 27.41
CA LYS A 236 0.30 -18.11 27.71
C LYS A 236 1.67 -18.02 27.04
N GLY A 237 1.75 -17.43 25.85
CA GLY A 237 3.01 -17.25 25.13
C GLY A 237 3.99 -16.26 25.81
N LEU A 238 3.57 -15.44 26.78
CA LEU A 238 4.44 -14.46 27.44
C LEU A 238 5.71 -15.04 28.08
N ALA A 239 5.70 -16.34 28.40
CA ALA A 239 6.81 -17.06 29.03
C ALA A 239 7.90 -17.53 28.04
N THR A 240 7.65 -17.47 26.73
CA THR A 240 8.60 -17.93 25.71
C THR A 240 9.46 -16.78 25.16
N ARG A 241 10.47 -17.11 24.35
CA ARG A 241 11.29 -16.14 23.62
C ARG A 241 10.50 -15.57 22.44
N HIS A 242 10.56 -14.25 22.26
CA HIS A 242 9.73 -13.51 21.29
C HIS A 242 10.53 -13.01 20.10
N GLU A 243 10.10 -13.34 18.88
CA GLU A 243 10.64 -12.75 17.63
C GLU A 243 10.35 -11.24 17.54
N ASP A 244 9.29 -10.79 18.21
CA ASP A 244 8.94 -9.38 18.36
C ASP A 244 9.98 -8.57 19.16
N GLY A 245 10.93 -9.24 19.80
CA GLY A 245 11.95 -8.66 20.66
C GLY A 245 11.55 -8.72 22.12
N SER A 246 11.07 -7.60 22.69
CA SER A 246 10.75 -7.54 24.11
C SER A 246 9.36 -8.10 24.44
N ARG A 247 9.20 -8.61 25.67
CA ARG A 247 7.90 -9.05 26.21
C ARG A 247 6.85 -7.94 26.15
N TRP A 248 7.26 -6.68 26.33
CA TRP A 248 6.37 -5.52 26.24
C TRP A 248 5.90 -5.25 24.80
N ARG A 249 6.76 -5.48 23.80
CA ARG A 249 6.37 -5.39 22.40
C ARG A 249 5.44 -6.54 22.01
N TYR A 250 5.78 -7.75 22.42
CA TYR A 250 4.92 -8.92 22.24
C TYR A 250 3.50 -8.71 22.81
N LEU A 251 3.40 -8.22 24.05
CA LEU A 251 2.10 -8.05 24.71
C LEU A 251 1.18 -7.09 23.94
N ARG A 252 1.73 -6.03 23.33
CA ARG A 252 0.98 -5.08 22.49
C ARG A 252 0.67 -5.62 21.09
N HIS A 253 1.41 -6.61 20.63
CA HIS A 253 1.27 -7.24 19.33
C HIS A 253 0.18 -8.32 19.39
N TYR A 254 -1.05 -7.86 19.58
CA TYR A 254 -2.28 -8.64 19.56
C TYR A 254 -3.41 -7.79 19.00
N MET A 255 -4.24 -8.36 18.15
CA MET A 255 -5.49 -7.77 17.67
C MET A 255 -6.59 -8.81 17.70
N LYS A 256 -7.83 -8.40 17.99
CA LYS A 256 -9.00 -9.27 17.79
C LYS A 256 -9.34 -9.34 16.29
N PRO A 257 -10.03 -10.40 15.84
CA PRO A 257 -10.54 -10.50 14.47
C PRO A 257 -11.29 -9.23 14.06
N THR A 258 -11.03 -8.76 12.84
CA THR A 258 -11.53 -7.48 12.33
C THR A 258 -12.54 -7.72 11.21
N SER A 259 -13.83 -7.80 11.56
CA SER A 259 -14.90 -8.16 10.62
C SER A 259 -14.99 -7.20 9.42
N TRP A 260 -14.90 -5.89 9.65
CA TRP A 260 -15.00 -4.91 8.57
C TRP A 260 -13.88 -5.06 7.52
N VAL A 261 -12.72 -5.61 7.89
CA VAL A 261 -11.68 -5.92 6.91
C VAL A 261 -12.15 -7.05 5.98
N ALA A 262 -12.81 -8.08 6.52
CA ALA A 262 -13.37 -9.17 5.73
C ALA A 262 -14.49 -8.68 4.81
N ASP A 263 -15.36 -7.82 5.31
CA ASP A 263 -16.50 -7.26 4.56
C ASP A 263 -16.03 -6.45 3.34
N HIS A 264 -14.92 -5.71 3.49
CA HIS A 264 -14.39 -4.86 2.42
C HIS A 264 -13.36 -5.57 1.53
N TRP A 265 -12.53 -6.47 2.07
CA TRP A 265 -11.44 -7.14 1.34
C TRP A 265 -11.89 -8.46 0.71
N THR A 266 -12.95 -8.35 -0.09
CA THR A 266 -13.52 -9.47 -0.86
C THR A 266 -13.51 -9.16 -2.36
N GLU A 267 -13.37 -10.24 -3.12
CA GLU A 267 -13.67 -10.28 -4.56
C GLU A 267 -15.18 -10.09 -4.80
#